data_AF-A0A413RC05-F1
#
_entry.id   AF-A0A413RC05-F1
#
_cell.length_a   1.000
_cell.length_b   1.000
_cell.length_c   1.000
_cell.angle_alpha   90.00
_cell.angle_beta   90.00
_cell.angle_gamma   90.00
#
_symmetry.space_group_name_H-M   'P 1'
#
loop_
_entity.id
_entity.type
_entity.pdbx_description
1 polymer ?
#
loop_
_entity_poly.entity_id
_entity_poly.type
_entity_poly.pdbx_seq_one_letter_code
_entity_poly.pdbx_strand_id
1 'polypeptide(L)' 'MCKLINRESNILLLDEPTNHLDVAAKDELKRALMTYKGSVLMVCHEPDFYEEWATDVWDVSKWTTKIDM' A
#
# COMPACT_ATOMS: atom_id res chain seq x y z
N MET A 1 -11.50 7.35 11.43
CA MET A 1 -11.18 6.53 12.61
C MET A 1 -9.81 5.90 12.38
N CYS A 2 -8.76 6.33 13.07
CA CYS A 2 -7.49 5.60 13.07
C CYS A 2 -6.89 5.67 14.46
N LYS A 3 -7.17 4.63 15.27
CA LYS A 3 -6.31 4.32 16.41
C LYS A 3 -5.01 3.82 15.81
N LEU A 4 -4.00 4.68 15.70
CA LEU A 4 -2.64 4.24 15.43
C LEU A 4 -2.27 3.27 16.56
N ILE A 5 -2.16 1.99 16.22
CA ILE A 5 -1.81 0.93 17.15
C ILE A 5 -0.34 1.16 17.53
N ASN A 6 -0.14 1.66 18.75
CA ASN A 6 1.16 1.89 19.39
C ASN A 6 1.81 0.57 19.85
N ARG A 7 1.81 -0.44 18.97
CA ARG A 7 2.58 -1.68 19.15
C ARG A 7 3.50 -1.81 17.95
N GLU A 8 4.68 -2.37 18.16
CA GLU A 8 5.52 -2.85 17.07
C GLU A 8 4.72 -3.89 16.29
N SER A 9 4.04 -3.45 15.23
CA SER A 9 3.45 -4.35 14.26
C SER A 9 4.55 -4.73 13.30
N ASN A 10 4.69 -6.02 13.04
CA ASN A 10 5.61 -6.51 12.01
C ASN A 10 5.05 -6.26 10.60
N ILE A 11 3.75 -5.97 10.49
CA ILE A 11 3.04 -5.79 9.21
C ILE A 11 2.12 -4.56 9.29
N LEU A 12 2.20 -3.71 8.28
CA LEU A 12 1.29 -2.59 8.05
C LEU A 12 0.39 -2.90 6.85
N LEU A 13 -0.92 -2.80 7.04
CA LEU A 13 -1.94 -3.05 6.01
C LEU A 13 -2.58 -1.71 5.61
N LEU A 14 -2.59 -1.39 4.32
CA LEU A 14 -3.15 -0.15 3.80
C LEU A 14 -4.09 -0.43 2.63
N ASP A 15 -5.25 0.20 2.65
CA ASP A 15 -6.24 0.12 1.56
C ASP A 15 -6.36 1.52 0.93
N GLU A 16 -5.97 1.64 -0.34
CA GLU A 16 -5.90 2.90 -1.11
C GLU A 16 -5.27 4.09 -0.37
N PRO A 17 -4.04 3.98 0.17
CA PRO A 17 -3.47 5.00 1.05
C PRO A 17 -3.12 6.32 0.33
N THR A 18 -3.13 6.34 -1.00
CA THR A 18 -2.83 7.53 -1.83
C THR A 18 -4.07 8.36 -2.14
N ASN A 19 -5.26 7.84 -1.86
CA ASN A 19 -6.50 8.49 -2.24
C ASN A 19 -6.70 9.81 -1.46
N HIS A 20 -7.21 10.83 -2.15
CA HIS A 20 -7.42 12.19 -1.61
C HIS A 20 -6.15 12.90 -1.09
N LEU A 21 -4.94 12.35 -1.32
CA LEU A 21 -3.68 13.00 -0.99
C LEU A 21 -3.20 13.88 -2.15
N ASP A 22 -2.66 15.05 -1.82
CA ASP A 22 -1.88 15.85 -2.75
C ASP A 22 -0.47 15.24 -2.96
N VAL A 23 0.28 15.78 -3.93
CA VAL A 23 1.61 15.28 -4.30
C VAL A 23 2.58 15.29 -3.12
N ALA A 24 2.57 16.37 -2.32
CA ALA A 24 3.48 16.50 -1.18
C ALA A 24 3.17 15.48 -0.08
N ALA A 25 1.89 15.22 0.19
CA ALA A 25 1.45 14.21 1.14
C ALA A 25 1.79 12.79 0.66
N LYS A 26 1.71 12.51 -0.66
CA LYS A 26 2.13 11.23 -1.25
C LYS A 26 3.64 11.00 -1.07
N ASP A 27 4.45 12.02 -1.33
CA ASP A 27 5.91 11.91 -1.16
C ASP A 27 6.30 11.63 0.30
N GLU A 28 5.66 12.30 1.24
CA GLU A 28 5.92 12.09 2.66
C GLU A 28 5.43 10.72 3.14
N LEU A 29 4.27 10.27 2.66
CA LEU A 29 3.77 8.92 2.91
C LEU A 29 4.76 7.87 2.38
N LYS A 30 5.23 8.03 1.13
CA LYS A 30 6.23 7.13 0.52
C LYS A 30 7.49 7.06 1.38
N ARG A 31 8.01 8.20 1.84
CA ARG A 31 9.16 8.27 2.75
C ARG A 31 8.92 7.55 4.08
N ALA A 32 7.74 7.71 4.67
CA ALA A 32 7.37 7.03 5.91
C ALA A 32 7.27 5.50 5.72
N LEU A 33 6.68 5.04 4.61
CA LEU A 33 6.54 3.61 4.33
C LEU A 33 7.88 2.95 4.03
N MET A 34 8.77 3.62 3.29
CA MET A 34 10.13 3.14 3.03
C MET A 34 11.01 3.02 4.28
N THR A 35 10.73 3.80 5.32
CA THR A 35 11.48 3.77 6.59
C THR A 35 10.82 2.90 7.66
N TYR A 36 9.65 2.33 7.36
CA TYR A 36 8.97 1.41 8.26
C TYR A 36 9.77 0.11 8.39
N LYS A 37 10.05 -0.28 9.64
CA LYS A 37 10.90 -1.45 9.93
C LYS A 37 10.21 -2.80 9.72
N GLY A 38 8.88 -2.80 9.54
CA GLY A 38 8.09 -3.99 9.24
C GLY A 38 7.80 -4.15 7.76
N SER A 39 7.03 -5.17 7.40
CA SER A 39 6.51 -5.36 6.05
C SER A 39 5.30 -4.46 5.80
N VAL A 40 5.17 -3.93 4.60
CA VAL A 40 3.98 -3.20 4.16
C VAL A 40 3.25 -4.04 3.14
N LEU A 41 1.95 -4.26 3.35
CA LEU A 41 1.04 -4.79 2.34
C LEU A 41 0.01 -3.69 2.05
N MET A 42 -0.04 -3.24 0.80
CA MET A 42 -0.94 -2.17 0.39
C MET A 42 -1.69 -2.51 -0.88
N VAL A 43 -2.93 -2.01 -0.97
CA VAL A 43 -3.71 -1.96 -2.20
C VAL A 43 -3.58 -0.55 -2.77
N CYS A 44 -3.07 -0.43 -4.00
CA CYS A 44 -2.85 0.84 -4.66
C CYS A 44 -3.18 0.73 -6.15
N HIS A 45 -3.78 1.78 -6.70
CA HIS A 45 -4.13 1.89 -8.13
C HIS A 45 -3.18 2.83 -8.91
N GLU A 46 -2.14 3.37 -8.26
CA GLU A 46 -1.20 4.34 -8.83
C GLU A 46 0.22 3.73 -8.95
N PRO A 47 0.63 3.25 -10.13
CA PRO A 47 1.95 2.63 -10.32
C PRO A 47 3.12 3.53 -9.91
N ASP A 48 3.08 4.81 -10.27
CA ASP A 48 4.11 5.80 -9.94
C ASP A 48 4.39 5.90 -8.43
N PHE A 49 3.42 5.55 -7.58
CA PHE A 49 3.59 5.57 -6.13
C PHE A 49 4.44 4.39 -5.63
N TYR A 50 4.24 3.18 -6.16
CA TYR A 50 4.80 1.94 -5.60
C TYR A 50 5.93 1.33 -6.42
N GLU A 51 6.03 1.60 -7.72
CA GLU A 51 6.98 0.94 -8.62
C GLU A 51 8.45 1.10 -8.19
N GLU A 52 8.79 2.22 -7.55
CA GLU A 52 10.18 2.51 -7.16
C GLU A 52 10.64 1.82 -5.88
N TRP A 53 9.73 1.27 -5.06
CA TRP A 53 10.10 0.76 -3.72
C TRP A 53 9.37 -0.52 -3.29
N ALA A 54 8.28 -0.90 -3.96
CA ALA A 54 7.63 -2.17 -3.69
C ALA A 54 8.58 -3.33 -4.00
N THR A 55 8.68 -4.28 -3.08
CA THR A 55 9.52 -5.46 -3.26
C THR A 55 8.86 -6.51 -4.15
N ASP A 56 7.53 -6.61 -4.09
CA ASP A 56 6.70 -7.51 -4.89
C ASP A 56 5.39 -6.81 -5.27
N VAL A 57 4.90 -7.04 -6.49
CA VAL A 57 3.64 -6.49 -6.99
C VAL A 57 2.74 -7.64 -7.47
N TRP A 58 1.53 -7.72 -6.93
CA TRP A 58 0.54 -8.74 -7.29
C TRP A 58 -0.56 -8.14 -8.16
N ASP A 59 -0.55 -8.46 -9.45
CA ASP A 59 -1.63 -8.11 -10.37
C ASP A 59 -2.80 -9.10 -10.21
N VAL A 60 -3.76 -8.70 -9.38
CA VAL A 60 -4.98 -9.47 -9.09
C VAL A 60 -6.05 -9.34 -10.19
N SER A 61 -5.87 -8.51 -11.22
CA SER A 61 -6.84 -8.38 -12.32
C SER A 61 -7.04 -9.72 -13.07
N LYS A 62 -6.00 -10.55 -13.07
CA LYS A 62 -6.00 -11.88 -13.69
C LYS A 62 -6.63 -12.95 -12.81
N TRP A 63 -6.91 -12.64 -11.54
CA TRP A 63 -7.46 -13.58 -10.56
C TRP A 63 -8.98 -13.59 -10.58
N THR A 64 -9.58 -13.34 -11.75
CA THR A 64 -11.00 -13.52 -11.97
C THR A 64 -11.38 -14.96 -11.66
N THR A 65 -12.32 -15.14 -10.75
CA THR A 65 -13.12 -16.35 -10.68
C THR A 65 -13.94 -16.41 -11.95
N LYS A 66 -13.43 -17.04 -13.01
CA LYS A 66 -14.33 -17.66 -13.98
C LYS A 66 -15.09 -18.72 -13.17
N ILE A 67 -16.21 -18.32 -12.59
CA ILE A 67 -17.29 -19.28 -12.39
C ILE A 67 -17.74 -19.53 -13.83
N ASP A 68 -17.17 -20.58 -14.43
CA ASP A 68 -17.70 -21.13 -15.67
C ASP A 68 -19.17 -21.45 -15.39
N MET A 69 -20.03 -20.56 -15.87
CA MET A 69 -21.48 -20.70 -15.83
C MET A 69 -21.95 -21.18 -17.20
#